data_AF-X1UUY5-F1
#
_entry.id   AF-X1UUY5-F1
#
_cell.length_a   1.000
_cell.length_b   1.000
_cell.length_c   1.000
_cell.angle_alpha   90.00
_cell.angle_beta   90.00
_cell.angle_gamma   90.00
#
_symmetry.space_group_name_H-M   'P 1'
#
loop_
_entity.id
_entity.type
_entity.pdbx_description
1 polymer ?
#
loop_
_entity_poly.entity_id
_entity_poly.type
_entity_poly.pdbx_seq_one_letter_code
_entity_poly.pdbx_strand_id
1 'polypeptide(L)'
;RTRKHCMMLANYAYSDFQLLILSMARQGFFGDIVHAEGGYIANKLRNNFSKDMYWDMWWLKQYGNRKGNIYPIHGFESICQIMDINRGDKLDYLVSVESKDFQMGEMAKKLASTDDFYKPFADLDFRGNMNTSVIKTSKGRTIIAQHDATTKRPSTLKQYIYGTERSAMEYPKPARISNERGRWVSPEEYKSLVEKYAPNMLKKK
;
A
#
# COMPACT_ATOMS: atom_id res chain seq x y z
N ARG A 1 -7.86 8.26 -32.10
CA ARG A 1 -8.68 7.27 -32.82
C ARG A 1 -10.19 7.47 -32.58
N THR A 2 -10.71 7.44 -31.34
CA THR A 2 -12.16 7.58 -31.08
C THR A 2 -12.62 8.97 -30.62
N ARG A 3 -11.69 9.83 -30.14
CA ARG A 3 -11.99 11.17 -29.56
C ARG A 3 -13.07 11.11 -28.47
N LYS A 4 -13.07 10.05 -27.67
CA LYS A 4 -13.91 9.90 -26.49
C LYS A 4 -13.04 10.03 -25.25
N HIS A 5 -13.57 10.65 -24.21
CA HIS A 5 -12.92 10.67 -22.90
C HIS A 5 -12.93 9.26 -22.31
N CYS A 6 -11.80 8.85 -21.77
CA CYS A 6 -11.64 7.65 -20.96
C CYS A 6 -10.90 8.07 -19.70
N MET A 7 -11.55 7.92 -18.55
CA MET A 7 -11.01 8.37 -17.28
C MET A 7 -10.88 7.17 -16.34
N MET A 8 -9.66 6.93 -15.88
CA MET A 8 -9.45 6.03 -14.75
C MET A 8 -9.94 6.74 -13.48
N LEU A 9 -10.94 6.16 -12.81
CA LEU A 9 -11.58 6.73 -11.63
C LEU A 9 -10.73 6.47 -10.38
N ALA A 10 -9.70 7.28 -10.18
CA ALA A 10 -8.79 7.18 -9.04
C ALA A 10 -9.22 8.16 -7.93
N ASN A 11 -10.20 7.74 -7.13
CA ASN A 11 -10.89 8.57 -6.14
C ASN A 11 -9.97 9.10 -5.01
N TYR A 12 -8.95 8.36 -4.60
CA TYR A 12 -8.07 8.80 -3.52
C TYR A 12 -7.23 10.03 -3.88
N ALA A 13 -7.02 10.34 -5.17
CA ALA A 13 -6.42 11.61 -5.59
C ALA A 13 -7.21 12.85 -5.10
N TYR A 14 -8.49 12.65 -4.74
CA TYR A 14 -9.41 13.72 -4.35
C TYR A 14 -9.64 13.79 -2.83
N SER A 15 -8.87 13.07 -2.01
CA SER A 15 -8.97 13.24 -0.55
C SER A 15 -8.30 14.54 -0.11
N ASP A 16 -8.75 15.10 1.02
CA ASP A 16 -8.35 16.43 1.50
C ASP A 16 -6.83 16.59 1.60
N PHE A 17 -6.13 15.61 2.17
CA PHE A 17 -4.67 15.65 2.28
C PHE A 17 -4.02 15.67 0.89
N GLN A 18 -4.52 14.85 -0.04
CA GLN A 18 -3.95 14.70 -1.38
C GLN A 18 -4.11 15.97 -2.21
N LEU A 19 -5.30 16.59 -2.15
CA LEU A 19 -5.57 17.88 -2.79
C LEU A 19 -4.75 19.01 -2.16
N LEU A 20 -4.59 19.02 -0.83
CA LEU A 20 -3.77 20.01 -0.13
C LEU A 20 -2.30 19.90 -0.56
N ILE A 21 -1.71 18.70 -0.53
CA ILE A 21 -0.31 18.50 -0.93
C ILE A 21 -0.10 18.83 -2.41
N LEU A 22 -1.04 18.48 -3.29
CA LEU A 22 -0.99 18.91 -4.70
C LEU A 22 -0.97 20.44 -4.83
N SER A 23 -1.85 21.14 -4.12
CA SER A 23 -1.91 22.61 -4.13
C SER A 23 -0.60 23.23 -3.61
N MET A 24 -0.06 22.72 -2.50
CA MET A 24 1.22 23.17 -1.93
C MET A 24 2.39 22.94 -2.89
N ALA A 25 2.44 21.79 -3.56
CA ALA A 25 3.45 21.50 -4.58
C ALA A 25 3.38 22.49 -5.74
N ARG A 26 2.18 22.84 -6.22
CA ARG A 26 1.99 23.83 -7.28
C ARG A 26 2.39 25.24 -6.88
N GLN A 27 2.33 25.57 -5.59
CA GLN A 27 2.77 26.86 -5.04
C GLN A 27 4.27 26.87 -4.68
N GLY A 28 5.03 25.84 -5.07
CA GLY A 28 6.48 25.78 -4.84
C GLY A 28 6.88 25.46 -3.41
N PHE A 29 5.94 25.11 -2.51
CA PHE A 29 6.22 24.90 -1.09
C PHE A 29 7.29 23.84 -0.80
N PHE A 30 7.41 22.82 -1.66
CA PHE A 30 8.37 21.73 -1.51
C PHE A 30 9.70 21.99 -2.25
N GLY A 31 9.81 23.07 -3.04
CA GLY A 31 10.85 23.19 -4.05
C GLY A 31 10.73 22.08 -5.10
N ASP A 32 11.86 21.50 -5.50
CA ASP A 32 11.89 20.36 -6.42
C ASP A 32 11.54 19.07 -5.69
N ILE A 33 10.54 18.35 -6.21
CA ILE A 33 10.17 17.03 -5.69
C ILE A 33 11.18 16.00 -6.20
N VAL A 34 11.90 15.36 -5.28
CA VAL A 34 12.99 14.41 -5.59
C VAL A 34 12.58 12.96 -5.40
N HIS A 35 11.66 12.70 -4.47
CA HIS A 35 11.19 11.36 -4.13
C HIS A 35 9.74 11.39 -3.65
N ALA A 36 9.02 10.28 -3.85
CA ALA A 36 7.74 10.05 -3.21
C ALA A 36 7.52 8.56 -2.90
N GLU A 37 6.79 8.29 -1.84
CA GLU A 37 6.29 6.97 -1.48
C GLU A 37 4.76 6.96 -1.47
N GLY A 38 4.19 5.86 -1.90
CA GLY A 38 2.77 5.57 -1.77
C GLY A 38 2.49 4.09 -1.97
N GLY A 39 1.27 3.66 -1.71
CA GLY A 39 0.87 2.29 -1.99
C GLY A 39 -0.43 1.89 -1.33
N TYR A 40 -1.08 0.87 -1.87
CA TYR A 40 -2.30 0.34 -1.29
C TYR A 40 -1.96 -0.69 -0.21
N ILE A 41 -2.04 -0.29 1.04
CA ILE A 41 -1.74 -1.16 2.19
C ILE A 41 -3.01 -1.32 3.01
N ALA A 42 -3.65 -2.49 2.91
CA ALA A 42 -4.89 -2.78 3.62
C ALA A 42 -5.04 -4.28 3.85
N ASN A 43 -5.41 -4.72 5.06
CA ASN A 43 -5.71 -6.12 5.29
C ASN A 43 -7.02 -6.53 4.57
N LYS A 44 -6.89 -7.39 3.56
CA LYS A 44 -7.98 -7.96 2.75
C LYS A 44 -8.14 -9.46 2.93
N LEU A 45 -7.42 -10.08 3.86
CA LEU A 45 -7.41 -11.53 4.03
C LEU A 45 -8.84 -12.09 4.21
N ARG A 46 -9.62 -11.52 5.14
CA ARG A 46 -11.02 -11.92 5.35
C ARG A 46 -11.89 -11.70 4.11
N ASN A 47 -11.72 -10.56 3.44
CA ASN A 47 -12.49 -10.20 2.25
C ASN A 47 -12.22 -11.19 1.10
N ASN A 48 -10.96 -11.54 0.88
CA ASN A 48 -10.55 -12.41 -0.21
C ASN A 48 -11.05 -13.85 -0.02
N PHE A 49 -11.14 -14.33 1.22
CA PHE A 49 -11.66 -15.66 1.56
C PHE A 49 -13.15 -15.64 1.96
N SER A 50 -13.89 -14.58 1.61
CA SER A 50 -15.34 -14.51 1.86
C SER A 50 -16.10 -14.91 0.60
N LYS A 51 -16.93 -15.96 0.69
CA LYS A 51 -17.77 -16.45 -0.42
C LYS A 51 -18.76 -15.38 -0.93
N ASP A 52 -19.13 -14.43 -0.07
CA ASP A 52 -20.13 -13.41 -0.37
C ASP A 52 -19.56 -12.04 -0.75
N MET A 53 -18.22 -11.87 -0.74
CA MET A 53 -17.61 -10.55 -0.93
C MET A 53 -17.30 -10.26 -2.40
N TYR A 54 -16.62 -11.19 -3.06
CA TYR A 54 -16.16 -11.02 -4.43
C TYR A 54 -16.78 -12.10 -5.31
N TRP A 55 -17.47 -11.66 -6.37
CA TRP A 55 -18.09 -12.55 -7.34
C TRP A 55 -17.11 -13.63 -7.83
N ASP A 56 -17.49 -14.90 -7.73
CA ASP A 56 -16.66 -16.05 -8.15
C ASP A 56 -15.21 -16.00 -7.61
N MET A 57 -15.04 -15.49 -6.40
CA MET A 57 -13.73 -15.37 -5.74
C MET A 57 -12.68 -14.65 -6.61
N TRP A 58 -13.11 -13.75 -7.52
CA TRP A 58 -12.26 -13.23 -8.59
C TRP A 58 -10.98 -12.58 -8.05
N TRP A 59 -11.05 -11.92 -6.89
CA TRP A 59 -9.90 -11.26 -6.29
C TRP A 59 -8.92 -12.25 -5.68
N LEU A 60 -9.40 -13.30 -5.01
CA LEU A 60 -8.55 -14.40 -4.53
C LEU A 60 -7.84 -15.08 -5.71
N LYS A 61 -8.53 -15.28 -6.83
CA LYS A 61 -7.94 -15.77 -8.08
C LYS A 61 -6.83 -14.83 -8.60
N GLN A 62 -6.95 -13.52 -8.46
CA GLN A 62 -5.84 -12.61 -8.83
C GLN A 62 -4.61 -12.84 -7.95
N TYR A 63 -4.77 -12.99 -6.63
CA TYR A 63 -3.64 -13.28 -5.74
C TYR A 63 -3.01 -14.65 -6.01
N GLY A 64 -3.78 -15.65 -6.43
CA GLY A 64 -3.27 -16.99 -6.74
C GLY A 64 -2.62 -17.11 -8.14
N ASN A 65 -2.88 -16.19 -9.07
CA ASN A 65 -2.44 -16.30 -10.46
C ASN A 65 -1.48 -15.18 -10.92
N ARG A 66 -1.23 -14.16 -10.09
CA ARG A 66 -0.39 -13.02 -10.45
C ARG A 66 0.59 -12.69 -9.34
N LYS A 67 1.79 -12.29 -9.75
CA LYS A 67 2.82 -11.72 -8.88
C LYS A 67 2.91 -10.21 -9.07
N GLY A 68 3.56 -9.52 -8.13
CA GLY A 68 3.84 -8.08 -8.24
C GLY A 68 2.77 -7.17 -7.60
N ASN A 69 2.75 -5.91 -8.03
CA ASN A 69 1.73 -4.94 -7.61
C ASN A 69 0.48 -5.03 -8.49
N ILE A 70 -0.50 -5.84 -8.05
CA ILE A 70 -1.76 -6.05 -8.77
C ILE A 70 -2.80 -4.94 -8.54
N TYR A 71 -2.50 -3.95 -7.69
CA TYR A 71 -3.41 -2.84 -7.40
C TYR A 71 -2.64 -1.52 -7.20
N PRO A 72 -1.90 -1.06 -8.22
CA PRO A 72 -0.91 -0.01 -8.06
C PRO A 72 -1.51 1.38 -7.96
N ILE A 73 -2.80 1.55 -8.30
CA ILE A 73 -3.35 2.87 -8.54
C ILE A 73 -3.42 3.72 -7.27
N HIS A 74 -3.86 3.14 -6.14
CA HIS A 74 -4.06 3.90 -4.91
C HIS A 74 -2.75 4.20 -4.17
N GLY A 75 -2.59 5.47 -3.83
CA GLY A 75 -1.34 6.07 -3.33
C GLY A 75 -0.40 6.50 -4.46
N PHE A 76 -0.53 5.95 -5.67
CA PHE A 76 0.31 6.28 -6.82
C PHE A 76 -0.29 7.39 -7.68
N GLU A 77 -1.62 7.50 -7.73
CA GLU A 77 -2.32 8.48 -8.57
C GLU A 77 -2.02 9.92 -8.16
N SER A 78 -1.97 10.20 -6.86
CA SER A 78 -1.69 11.53 -6.35
C SER A 78 -0.23 11.91 -6.56
N ILE A 79 0.69 10.95 -6.40
CA ILE A 79 2.11 11.13 -6.73
C ILE A 79 2.29 11.48 -8.20
N CYS A 80 1.59 10.78 -9.09
CA CYS A 80 1.65 11.08 -10.52
C CYS A 80 1.20 12.52 -10.83
N GLN A 81 0.14 13.01 -10.17
CA GLN A 81 -0.29 14.40 -10.32
C GLN A 81 0.76 15.36 -9.76
N ILE A 82 1.22 15.13 -8.53
CA ILE A 82 2.22 15.96 -7.85
C ILE A 82 3.49 16.11 -8.70
N MET A 83 3.98 15.03 -9.31
CA MET A 83 5.20 14.98 -10.12
C MET A 83 4.99 15.27 -11.62
N ASP A 84 3.80 15.65 -12.07
CA ASP A 84 3.49 15.92 -13.48
C ASP A 84 3.75 14.74 -14.44
N ILE A 85 3.54 13.51 -13.97
CA ILE A 85 3.67 12.31 -14.79
C ILE A 85 2.65 12.35 -15.93
N ASN A 86 3.14 12.15 -17.16
CA ASN A 86 2.42 12.32 -18.43
C ASN A 86 1.88 13.74 -18.69
N ARG A 87 2.41 14.75 -17.96
CA ARG A 87 2.06 16.18 -18.10
C ARG A 87 3.29 17.11 -18.01
N GLY A 88 4.49 16.56 -18.21
CA GLY A 88 5.75 17.28 -18.09
C GLY A 88 6.90 16.42 -17.62
N ASP A 89 6.62 15.26 -17.01
CA ASP A 89 7.55 14.17 -16.72
C ASP A 89 6.93 12.84 -17.18
N LYS A 90 7.68 11.74 -17.13
CA LYS A 90 7.18 10.39 -17.42
C LYS A 90 7.90 9.34 -16.59
N LEU A 91 7.24 8.22 -16.36
CA LEU A 91 7.88 7.04 -15.79
C LEU A 91 8.85 6.47 -16.83
N ASP A 92 10.03 6.06 -16.38
CA ASP A 92 11.11 5.54 -17.23
C ASP A 92 11.20 4.02 -17.10
N TYR A 93 11.77 3.54 -15.99
CA TYR A 93 11.83 2.13 -15.67
C TYR A 93 11.42 1.87 -14.22
N LEU A 94 11.14 0.60 -13.91
CA LEU A 94 10.88 0.16 -12.55
C LEU A 94 11.63 -1.13 -12.24
N VAL A 95 11.90 -1.32 -10.95
CA VAL A 95 12.31 -2.59 -10.35
C VAL A 95 11.26 -2.97 -9.33
N SER A 96 10.71 -4.18 -9.43
CA SER A 96 9.67 -4.67 -8.52
C SER A 96 10.14 -5.93 -7.82
N VAL A 97 9.99 -5.96 -6.50
CA VAL A 97 10.36 -7.10 -5.66
C VAL A 97 9.19 -7.40 -4.72
N GLU A 98 8.88 -8.68 -4.55
CA GLU A 98 7.88 -9.14 -3.60
C GLU A 98 8.49 -10.05 -2.53
N SER A 99 7.88 -10.03 -1.35
CA SER A 99 8.19 -11.01 -0.30
C SER A 99 7.68 -12.41 -0.70
N LYS A 100 8.00 -13.43 0.11
CA LYS A 100 7.25 -14.69 0.08
C LYS A 100 5.80 -14.43 0.56
N ASP A 101 4.90 -15.35 0.22
CA ASP A 101 3.63 -15.48 0.92
C ASP A 101 3.82 -16.23 2.25
N PHE A 102 3.38 -15.58 3.33
CA PHE A 102 3.37 -16.07 4.70
C PHE A 102 1.95 -16.22 5.26
N GLN A 103 0.90 -16.00 4.46
CA GLN A 103 -0.48 -15.96 5.00
C GLN A 103 -1.54 -16.61 4.09
N MET A 104 -1.64 -16.25 2.81
CA MET A 104 -2.79 -16.67 1.99
C MET A 104 -2.78 -18.17 1.70
N GLY A 105 -1.63 -18.74 1.35
CA GLY A 105 -1.47 -20.16 1.05
C GLY A 105 -1.75 -21.04 2.27
N GLU A 106 -1.25 -20.66 3.45
CA GLU A 106 -1.59 -21.38 4.69
C GLU A 106 -3.08 -21.31 5.01
N MET A 107 -3.70 -20.14 4.81
CA MET A 107 -5.15 -19.98 4.99
C MET A 107 -5.95 -20.83 4.00
N ALA A 108 -5.56 -20.86 2.73
CA ALA A 108 -6.22 -21.66 1.69
C ALA A 108 -6.16 -23.15 2.02
N LYS A 109 -4.98 -23.67 2.41
CA LYS A 109 -4.82 -25.07 2.83
C LYS A 109 -5.66 -25.41 4.05
N LYS A 110 -5.65 -24.53 5.06
CA LYS A 110 -6.45 -24.72 6.28
C LYS A 110 -7.95 -24.74 6.00
N LEU A 111 -8.44 -23.90 5.09
CA LEU A 111 -9.85 -23.90 4.74
C LEU A 111 -10.22 -25.13 3.90
N ALA A 112 -9.39 -25.49 2.93
CA ALA A 112 -9.59 -26.65 2.05
C ALA A 112 -9.63 -27.99 2.79
N SER A 113 -9.01 -28.10 3.97
CA SER A 113 -9.11 -29.32 4.80
C SER A 113 -10.46 -29.50 5.50
N THR A 114 -11.28 -28.45 5.53
CA THR A 114 -12.59 -28.45 6.20
C THR A 114 -13.76 -28.10 5.27
N ASP A 115 -13.49 -27.55 4.09
CA ASP A 115 -14.49 -27.07 3.14
C ASP A 115 -13.99 -27.28 1.70
N ASP A 116 -14.63 -28.21 1.00
CA ASP A 116 -14.32 -28.63 -0.36
C ASP A 116 -14.34 -27.48 -1.37
N PHE A 117 -15.10 -26.42 -1.08
CA PHE A 117 -15.12 -25.20 -1.90
C PHE A 117 -13.72 -24.60 -2.10
N TYR A 118 -12.85 -24.72 -1.10
CA TYR A 118 -11.51 -24.11 -1.13
C TYR A 118 -10.44 -25.01 -1.74
N LYS A 119 -10.74 -26.29 -2.06
CA LYS A 119 -9.78 -27.22 -2.69
C LYS A 119 -9.06 -26.65 -3.93
N PRO A 120 -9.74 -25.93 -4.86
CA PRO A 120 -9.06 -25.35 -6.02
C PRO A 120 -7.99 -24.29 -5.68
N PHE A 121 -7.97 -23.76 -4.45
CA PHE A 121 -7.03 -22.73 -4.02
C PHE A 121 -5.87 -23.26 -3.16
N ALA A 122 -5.93 -24.52 -2.71
CA ALA A 122 -5.03 -25.06 -1.68
C ALA A 122 -3.54 -25.07 -2.09
N ASP A 123 -3.28 -25.33 -3.37
CA ASP A 123 -1.92 -25.49 -3.91
C ASP A 123 -1.48 -24.34 -4.83
N LEU A 124 -2.22 -23.22 -4.81
CA LEU A 124 -1.82 -22.04 -5.57
C LEU A 124 -0.57 -21.39 -4.98
N ASP A 125 0.33 -20.96 -5.86
CA ASP A 125 1.48 -20.14 -5.50
C ASP A 125 1.05 -18.67 -5.35
N PHE A 126 0.46 -18.35 -4.21
CA PHE A 126 -0.03 -17.00 -3.91
C PHE A 126 1.08 -15.95 -3.99
N ARG A 127 0.70 -14.77 -4.47
CA ARG A 127 1.49 -13.54 -4.37
C ARG A 127 2.00 -13.33 -2.95
N GLY A 128 3.22 -12.82 -2.82
CA GLY A 128 3.78 -12.36 -1.55
C GLY A 128 2.92 -11.36 -0.79
N ASN A 129 3.11 -11.30 0.53
CA ASN A 129 2.37 -10.35 1.38
C ASN A 129 2.61 -8.90 0.93
N MET A 130 3.87 -8.52 0.75
CA MET A 130 4.30 -7.19 0.34
C MET A 130 4.92 -7.22 -1.05
N ASN A 131 4.49 -6.32 -1.93
CA ASN A 131 5.27 -5.94 -3.11
C ASN A 131 5.74 -4.49 -2.97
N THR A 132 6.99 -4.23 -3.35
CA THR A 132 7.57 -2.90 -3.42
C THR A 132 8.13 -2.68 -4.82
N SER A 133 7.65 -1.65 -5.51
CA SER A 133 8.14 -1.24 -6.81
C SER A 133 8.85 0.10 -6.70
N VAL A 134 10.13 0.16 -7.10
CA VAL A 134 10.91 1.40 -7.19
C VAL A 134 10.89 1.84 -8.65
N ILE A 135 10.43 3.06 -8.90
CA ILE A 135 10.20 3.61 -10.24
C ILE A 135 11.08 4.85 -10.41
N LYS A 136 11.78 4.93 -11.54
CA LYS A 136 12.55 6.11 -11.96
C LYS A 136 11.71 6.94 -12.94
N THR A 137 11.82 8.27 -12.88
CA THR A 137 11.22 9.17 -13.87
C THR A 137 12.28 9.74 -14.81
N SER A 138 11.87 10.24 -15.98
CA SER A 138 12.79 10.86 -16.94
C SER A 138 13.42 12.16 -16.44
N LYS A 139 12.79 12.87 -15.50
CA LYS A 139 13.43 13.99 -14.79
C LYS A 139 14.32 13.57 -13.62
N GLY A 140 14.61 12.27 -13.48
CA GLY A 140 15.54 11.77 -12.47
C GLY A 140 14.93 11.56 -11.08
N ARG A 141 13.61 11.76 -10.90
CA ARG A 141 12.90 11.55 -9.63
C ARG A 141 12.69 10.07 -9.38
N THR A 142 12.39 9.70 -8.13
CA THR A 142 12.11 8.31 -7.76
C THR A 142 10.77 8.17 -7.05
N ILE A 143 10.09 7.04 -7.26
CA ILE A 143 8.82 6.72 -6.61
C ILE A 143 8.89 5.32 -6.04
N ILE A 144 8.46 5.13 -4.79
CA ILE A 144 8.16 3.81 -4.24
C ILE A 144 6.63 3.60 -4.30
N ALA A 145 6.19 2.56 -5.00
CA ALA A 145 4.81 2.12 -5.06
C ALA A 145 4.67 0.74 -4.40
N GLN A 146 3.96 0.67 -3.28
CA GLN A 146 3.78 -0.56 -2.49
C GLN A 146 2.39 -1.16 -2.65
N HIS A 147 2.28 -2.46 -2.42
CA HIS A 147 0.99 -3.14 -2.28
C HIS A 147 1.07 -4.21 -1.19
N ASP A 148 0.16 -4.17 -0.23
CA ASP A 148 0.03 -5.14 0.85
C ASP A 148 -1.44 -5.39 1.14
N ALA A 149 -1.80 -6.66 1.10
CA ALA A 149 -3.18 -7.11 1.22
C ALA A 149 -3.45 -7.98 2.45
N THR A 150 -2.46 -8.23 3.30
CA THR A 150 -2.53 -9.32 4.28
C THR A 150 -2.00 -8.95 5.66
N THR A 151 -1.06 -8.00 5.74
CA THR A 151 -0.48 -7.59 7.02
C THR A 151 -1.56 -7.05 7.95
N LYS A 152 -1.53 -7.49 9.22
CA LYS A 152 -2.50 -7.08 10.25
C LYS A 152 -2.23 -5.63 10.72
N ARG A 153 -2.68 -4.66 9.91
CA ARG A 153 -2.57 -3.21 10.20
C ARG A 153 -3.76 -2.44 9.60
N PRO A 154 -4.00 -1.19 10.05
CA PRO A 154 -5.02 -0.36 9.42
C PRO A 154 -4.64 0.06 8.01
N SER A 155 -5.66 0.35 7.22
CA SER A 155 -5.51 0.79 5.83
C SER A 155 -4.76 2.11 5.75
N THR A 156 -3.87 2.24 4.76
CA THR A 156 -3.17 3.49 4.47
C THR A 156 -2.72 3.54 3.01
N LEU A 157 -2.56 4.75 2.49
CA LEU A 157 -1.86 4.99 1.22
C LEU A 157 -0.35 5.18 1.42
N LYS A 158 0.10 5.29 2.69
CA LYS A 158 1.49 5.56 3.09
C LYS A 158 2.12 6.69 2.30
N GLN A 159 1.36 7.75 2.03
CA GLN A 159 1.88 8.81 1.19
C GLN A 159 2.98 9.59 1.92
N TYR A 160 4.12 9.74 1.24
CA TYR A 160 5.21 10.60 1.66
C TYR A 160 5.81 11.32 0.46
N ILE A 161 5.81 12.65 0.47
CA ILE A 161 6.46 13.51 -0.54
C ILE A 161 7.74 14.11 0.03
N TYR A 162 8.81 14.08 -0.76
CA TYR A 162 10.12 14.61 -0.43
C TYR A 162 10.50 15.68 -1.45
N GLY A 163 10.58 16.92 -0.99
CA GLY A 163 11.10 18.04 -1.75
C GLY A 163 12.48 18.47 -1.28
N THR A 164 13.14 19.32 -2.07
CA THR A 164 14.42 19.93 -1.71
C THR A 164 14.32 20.87 -0.51
N GLU A 165 13.15 21.49 -0.29
CA GLU A 165 12.94 22.41 0.83
C GLU A 165 12.20 21.76 1.99
N ARG A 166 11.19 20.93 1.71
CA ARG A 166 10.23 20.43 2.71
C ARG A 166 9.73 19.05 2.34
N SER A 167 9.03 18.39 3.28
CA SER A 167 8.42 17.09 3.06
C SER A 167 7.03 17.00 3.69
N ALA A 168 6.20 16.06 3.21
CA ALA A 168 4.85 15.85 3.72
C ALA A 168 4.54 14.36 3.84
N MET A 169 4.11 13.93 5.03
CA MET A 169 3.79 12.53 5.34
C MET A 169 2.35 12.44 5.88
N GLU A 170 1.54 11.57 5.29
CA GLU A 170 0.15 11.35 5.72
C GLU A 170 0.08 10.44 6.96
N TYR A 171 0.84 9.35 6.97
CA TYR A 171 0.65 8.25 7.92
C TYR A 171 1.93 7.40 8.11
N PRO A 172 2.14 6.79 9.29
CA PRO A 172 1.36 6.91 10.53
C PRO A 172 1.78 8.13 11.35
N LYS A 173 0.81 8.85 11.94
CA LYS A 173 1.09 9.94 12.87
C LYS A 173 0.21 9.86 14.12
N PRO A 174 0.80 9.99 15.34
CA PRO A 174 2.19 9.66 15.73
C PRO A 174 2.59 8.20 15.43
N ALA A 175 3.76 7.74 15.91
CA ALA A 175 4.12 6.32 15.87
C ALA A 175 3.00 5.43 16.44
N ARG A 176 2.77 4.26 15.82
CA ARG A 176 1.66 3.35 16.16
C ARG A 176 2.12 1.90 16.10
N ILE A 177 1.51 1.07 16.95
CA ILE A 177 1.62 -0.40 16.92
C ILE A 177 0.22 -0.95 16.62
N SER A 178 0.10 -1.97 15.76
CA SER A 178 -1.17 -2.65 15.50
C SER A 178 -1.34 -3.88 16.36
N ASN A 179 -2.60 -4.20 16.69
CA ASN A 179 -2.98 -5.46 17.29
C ASN A 179 -3.32 -6.52 16.23
N GLU A 180 -3.58 -7.74 16.69
CA GLU A 180 -3.89 -8.87 15.81
C GLU A 180 -5.17 -8.70 14.98
N ARG A 181 -6.05 -7.77 15.38
CA ARG A 181 -7.27 -7.41 14.63
C ARG A 181 -7.00 -6.39 13.53
N GLY A 182 -5.75 -5.97 13.34
CA GLY A 182 -5.34 -4.98 12.35
C GLY A 182 -5.79 -3.56 12.70
N ARG A 183 -6.04 -3.27 13.98
CA ARG A 183 -6.35 -1.92 14.47
C ARG A 183 -5.16 -1.36 15.23
N TRP A 184 -5.09 -0.04 15.34
CA TRP A 184 -4.14 0.59 16.26
C TRP A 184 -4.51 0.30 17.71
N VAL A 185 -3.49 -0.01 18.51
CA VAL A 185 -3.63 -0.17 19.97
C VAL A 185 -4.00 1.16 20.61
N SER A 186 -4.67 1.11 21.76
CA SER A 186 -4.96 2.33 22.54
C SER A 186 -3.68 2.93 23.12
N PRO A 187 -3.68 4.20 23.57
CA PRO A 187 -2.53 4.78 24.27
C PRO A 187 -2.09 3.97 25.51
N GLU A 188 -3.04 3.40 26.24
CA GLU A 188 -2.79 2.58 27.43
C GLU A 188 -2.11 1.24 27.03
N GLU A 189 -2.63 0.58 26.01
CA GLU A 189 -2.04 -0.64 25.46
C GLU A 189 -0.65 -0.36 24.88
N TYR A 190 -0.46 0.78 24.20
CA TYR A 190 0.86 1.21 23.72
C TYR A 190 1.86 1.34 24.87
N LYS A 191 1.47 1.99 25.98
CA LYS A 191 2.34 2.13 27.17
C LYS A 191 2.71 0.76 27.75
N SER A 192 1.74 -0.14 27.87
CA SER A 192 1.97 -1.51 28.32
C SER A 192 2.95 -2.27 27.42
N LEU A 193 2.81 -2.12 26.08
CA LEU A 193 3.74 -2.71 25.12
C LEU A 193 5.16 -2.14 25.26
N VAL A 194 5.30 -0.83 25.51
CA VAL A 194 6.60 -0.20 25.78
C VAL A 194 7.22 -0.78 27.06
N GLU A 195 6.48 -0.84 28.17
CA GLU A 195 7.01 -1.41 29.43
C GLU A 195 7.47 -2.86 29.25
N LYS A 196 6.67 -3.65 28.52
CA LYS A 196 6.93 -5.07 28.24
C LYS A 196 8.12 -5.31 27.32
N TYR A 197 8.22 -4.58 26.21
CA TYR A 197 9.18 -4.86 25.13
C TYR A 197 10.34 -3.86 25.04
N ALA A 198 10.36 -2.79 25.84
CA ALA A 198 11.47 -1.84 25.83
C ALA A 198 12.78 -2.55 26.22
N PRO A 199 13.83 -2.47 25.37
CA PRO A 199 15.14 -2.97 25.74
C PRO A 199 15.68 -2.19 26.95
N ASN A 200 16.58 -2.82 27.71
CA ASN A 200 17.18 -2.22 28.91
C ASN A 200 17.83 -0.85 28.64
N MET A 201 18.31 -0.60 27.42
CA MET A 201 18.88 0.68 26.99
C MET A 201 17.86 1.84 27.02
N LEU A 202 16.56 1.57 26.87
CA LEU A 202 15.51 2.59 26.96
C LEU A 202 14.97 2.79 28.39
N LYS A 203 15.30 1.89 29.32
CA LYS A 203 14.81 1.92 30.71
C LYS A 203 15.68 2.76 31.66
N LYS A 204 16.85 3.21 31.20
CA LYS A 204 17.74 4.11 31.94
C LYS A 204 17.66 5.52 31.36
N LYS A 205 16.77 6.34 31.91
CA LYS A 205 16.86 7.81 31.92
C LYS A 205 16.43 8.29 33.29
#